data_AF-A0A848N581-F1
#
_entry.id   AF-A0A848N581-F1
#
_cell.length_a   1.000
_cell.length_b   1.000
_cell.length_c   1.000
_cell.angle_alpha   90.00
_cell.angle_beta   90.00
_cell.angle_gamma   90.00
#
_symmetry.space_group_name_H-M   'P 1'
#
loop_
_entity.id
_entity.type
_entity.pdbx_description
1 polymer ?
#
loop_
_entity_poly.entity_id
_entity_poly.type
_entity_poly.pdbx_seq_one_letter_code
_entity_poly.pdbx_strand_id
1 'polypeptide(L)'
;MAKSTAKKRNKDKKKRLFQLEELLLEEKDLEFVIGKEDLFASNIQFKHDEVLPGERAYIVTNTVVHATPLYQKQLTHLRYIHSLRIVNNLEEGQLVKEVPVAKIVRSKAGIYFVVDRERITQSYHQRKQRNQLPGVIAEEIFRNY
;
A
#
# COMPACT_ATOMS: atom_id res chain seq x y z
N MET A 1 0.36 -39.88 37.37
CA MET A 1 0.83 -38.82 36.43
C MET A 1 -0.37 -38.19 35.76
N ALA A 2 -0.79 -37.00 36.19
CA ALA A 2 -1.97 -36.32 35.65
C ALA A 2 -1.56 -35.36 34.52
N LYS A 3 -2.09 -35.60 33.31
CA LYS A 3 -1.89 -34.73 32.15
C LYS A 3 -2.63 -33.42 32.38
N SER A 4 -1.87 -32.32 32.46
CA SER A 4 -2.41 -30.97 32.56
C SER A 4 -3.11 -30.59 31.25
N THR A 5 -4.44 -30.45 31.30
CA THR A 5 -5.24 -29.92 30.20
C THR A 5 -4.97 -28.42 30.09
N ALA A 6 -4.17 -28.02 29.09
CA ALA A 6 -3.95 -26.62 28.77
C ALA A 6 -5.28 -25.96 28.35
N LYS A 7 -5.80 -25.09 29.23
CA LYS A 7 -6.95 -24.21 28.91
C LYS A 7 -6.58 -23.33 27.70
N LYS A 8 -7.14 -23.64 26.53
CA LYS A 8 -7.21 -22.71 25.40
C LYS A 8 -8.03 -21.49 25.85
N ARG A 9 -7.35 -20.39 26.20
CA ARG A 9 -7.99 -19.09 26.37
C ARG A 9 -8.49 -18.64 25.00
N ASN A 10 -9.80 -18.75 24.77
CA ASN A 10 -10.46 -18.01 23.71
C ASN A 10 -10.27 -16.52 24.02
N LYS A 11 -9.34 -15.87 23.31
CA LYS A 11 -9.25 -14.41 23.28
C LYS A 11 -10.50 -13.93 22.58
N ASP A 12 -11.50 -13.51 23.35
CA ASP A 12 -12.60 -12.71 22.83
C ASP A 12 -12.00 -11.54 22.05
N LYS A 13 -12.18 -11.56 20.72
CA LYS A 13 -11.85 -10.44 19.85
C LYS A 13 -12.87 -9.34 20.18
N LYS A 14 -12.58 -8.54 21.21
CA LYS A 14 -13.31 -7.30 21.49
C LYS A 14 -13.42 -6.53 20.17
N LYS A 15 -14.64 -6.28 19.70
CA LYS A 15 -14.89 -5.38 18.57
C LYS A 15 -14.26 -4.05 18.94
N ARG A 16 -13.19 -3.66 18.24
CA ARG A 16 -12.52 -2.38 18.46
C ARG A 16 -13.50 -1.30 18.01
N LEU A 17 -13.92 -0.44 18.93
CA LEU A 17 -14.70 0.75 18.59
C LEU A 17 -13.82 1.66 17.73
N PHE A 18 -14.44 2.31 16.73
CA PHE A 18 -13.75 3.28 15.88
C PHE A 18 -13.25 4.46 16.73
N GLN A 19 -12.04 4.93 16.45
CA GLN A 19 -11.52 6.16 17.06
C GLN A 19 -12.19 7.37 16.41
N LEU A 20 -12.29 8.50 17.14
CA LEU A 20 -12.91 9.72 16.62
C LEU A 20 -12.20 10.18 15.33
N GLU A 21 -10.88 10.03 15.25
CA GLU A 21 -10.10 10.37 14.07
C GLU A 21 -10.44 9.48 12.86
N GLU A 22 -10.90 8.24 13.07
CA GLU A 22 -11.36 7.36 11.98
C GLU A 22 -12.76 7.72 11.47
N LEU A 23 -13.56 8.44 12.26
CA LEU A 23 -14.91 8.88 11.89
C LEU A 23 -14.92 10.19 11.09
N LEU A 24 -13.79 10.92 11.10
CA LEU A 24 -13.62 12.23 10.47
C LEU A 24 -12.57 12.17 9.35
N LEU A 25 -12.46 11.03 8.67
CA LEU A 25 -11.52 10.86 7.55
C LEU A 25 -11.82 11.83 6.42
N GLU A 26 -10.80 12.59 6.00
CA GLU A 26 -10.82 13.37 4.78
C GLU A 26 -10.23 12.57 3.61
N GLU A 27 -10.44 13.02 2.37
CA GLU A 27 -9.84 12.38 1.18
C GLU A 27 -8.32 12.28 1.27
N LYS A 28 -7.67 13.27 1.91
CA LYS A 28 -6.22 13.29 2.13
C LYS A 28 -5.74 12.19 3.07
N ASP A 29 -6.60 11.73 3.99
CA ASP A 29 -6.27 10.66 4.93
C ASP A 29 -6.35 9.26 4.29
N LEU A 30 -6.90 9.18 3.08
CA LEU A 30 -6.90 7.98 2.24
C LEU A 30 -5.58 7.81 1.47
N GLU A 31 -4.67 8.77 1.59
CA GLU A 31 -3.38 8.80 0.91
C GLU A 31 -2.24 8.65 1.92
N PHE A 32 -1.26 7.79 1.61
CA PHE A 32 0.00 7.75 2.35
C PHE A 32 1.07 8.53 1.60
N VAL A 33 1.55 9.63 2.18
CA VAL A 33 2.63 10.45 1.62
C VAL A 33 3.98 9.96 2.15
N ILE A 34 4.90 9.72 1.22
CA ILE A 34 6.27 9.27 1.49
C ILE A 34 7.30 10.01 0.63
N GLY A 35 8.43 10.40 1.24
CA GLY A 35 9.60 10.88 0.53
C GLY A 35 10.26 9.77 -0.29
N LYS A 36 10.68 10.07 -1.53
CA LYS A 36 11.31 9.11 -2.43
C LYS A 36 12.56 8.45 -1.82
N GLU A 37 13.31 9.18 -1.00
CA GLU A 37 14.52 8.71 -0.33
C GLU A 37 14.24 7.62 0.72
N ASP A 38 13.06 7.68 1.35
CA ASP A 38 12.61 6.73 2.37
C ASP A 38 11.99 5.46 1.77
N LEU A 39 11.79 5.45 0.46
CA LEU A 39 11.08 4.41 -0.26
C LEU A 39 12.04 3.33 -0.74
N PHE A 40 11.94 2.16 -0.13
CA PHE A 40 12.65 0.99 -0.61
C PHE A 40 11.75 0.22 -1.59
N ALA A 41 11.99 0.42 -2.89
CA ALA A 41 11.36 -0.37 -3.94
C ALA A 41 12.07 -1.71 -4.02
N SER A 42 11.39 -2.76 -3.62
CA SER A 42 12.02 -4.05 -3.46
C SER A 42 11.26 -5.08 -4.28
N ASN A 43 11.91 -5.65 -5.29
CA ASN A 43 11.43 -6.82 -6.02
C ASN A 43 11.60 -8.07 -5.12
N ILE A 44 11.25 -7.94 -3.84
CA ILE A 44 11.50 -8.96 -2.83
C ILE A 44 10.46 -10.05 -3.03
N GLN A 45 10.94 -11.26 -3.28
CA GLN A 45 10.17 -12.46 -3.03
C GLN A 45 9.91 -12.51 -1.53
N PHE A 46 8.76 -11.99 -1.10
CA PHE A 46 8.41 -11.96 0.30
C PHE A 46 8.10 -13.37 0.79
N LYS A 47 8.90 -13.86 1.74
CA LYS A 47 8.52 -14.98 2.62
C LYS A 47 7.61 -14.43 3.74
N HIS A 48 6.50 -13.83 3.36
CA HIS A 48 5.45 -13.46 4.30
C HIS A 48 4.15 -14.05 3.76
N ASP A 49 3.45 -14.84 4.57
CA ASP A 49 2.26 -15.63 4.16
C ASP A 49 1.13 -14.78 3.55
N GLU A 50 1.25 -13.46 3.63
CA GLU A 50 0.25 -12.47 3.29
C GLU A 50 0.55 -11.64 2.04
N VAL A 51 1.75 -11.79 1.44
CA VAL A 51 2.15 -11.15 0.19
C VAL A 51 2.51 -12.27 -0.78
N LEU A 52 1.75 -12.40 -1.87
CA LEU A 52 1.93 -13.52 -2.78
C LEU A 52 3.25 -13.38 -3.55
N PRO A 53 3.95 -14.50 -3.82
CA PRO A 53 5.16 -14.48 -4.61
C PRO A 53 4.86 -13.89 -6.00
N GLY A 54 5.58 -12.82 -6.35
CA GLY A 54 5.39 -12.11 -7.61
C GLY A 54 4.50 -10.87 -7.50
N GLU A 55 3.96 -10.49 -6.34
CA GLU A 55 3.35 -9.17 -6.10
C GLU A 55 4.42 -8.07 -6.04
N ARG A 56 4.08 -6.87 -6.52
CA ARG A 56 4.97 -5.69 -6.42
C ARG A 56 4.56 -4.94 -5.17
N ALA A 57 5.51 -4.64 -4.29
CA ALA A 57 5.25 -3.86 -3.10
C ALA A 57 6.36 -2.83 -2.85
N TYR A 58 5.97 -1.73 -2.23
CA TYR A 58 6.89 -0.76 -1.65
C TYR A 58 7.03 -1.02 -0.16
N ILE A 59 8.22 -0.82 0.41
CA ILE A 59 8.43 -0.92 1.86
C ILE A 59 8.98 0.39 2.42
N VAL A 60 8.43 0.76 3.57
CA VAL A 60 8.98 1.77 4.48
C VAL A 60 9.45 1.05 5.72
N THR A 61 10.74 1.16 6.04
CA THR A 61 11.32 0.43 7.17
C THR A 61 10.80 0.99 8.48
N ASN A 62 10.67 0.13 9.50
CA ASN A 62 10.18 0.59 10.81
C ASN A 62 11.08 1.66 11.43
N THR A 63 12.38 1.63 11.17
CA THR A 63 13.32 2.67 11.62
C THR A 63 12.93 4.05 11.08
N VAL A 64 12.62 4.14 9.78
CA VAL A 64 12.19 5.38 9.12
C VAL A 64 10.79 5.79 9.59
N VAL A 65 9.86 4.85 9.67
CA VAL A 65 8.49 5.11 10.16
C VAL A 65 8.51 5.72 11.57
N HIS A 66 9.38 5.23 12.45
CA HIS A 66 9.48 5.74 13.81
C HIS A 66 10.30 7.03 13.92
N ALA A 67 11.25 7.27 13.01
CA ALA A 67 12.03 8.50 13.01
C ALA A 67 11.23 9.71 12.50
N THR A 68 10.26 9.50 11.62
CA THR A 68 9.54 10.59 10.93
C THR A 68 8.14 10.84 11.55
N PRO A 69 7.89 12.02 12.18
CA PRO A 69 6.61 12.31 12.84
C PRO A 69 5.40 12.29 11.90
N LEU A 70 5.59 12.69 10.64
CA LEU A 70 4.54 12.66 9.63
C LEU A 70 4.03 11.23 9.40
N TYR A 71 4.95 10.26 9.26
CA TYR A 71 4.58 8.86 9.04
C TYR A 71 3.81 8.31 10.23
N GLN A 72 4.24 8.62 11.45
CA GLN A 72 3.55 8.20 12.68
C GLN A 72 2.09 8.69 12.72
N LYS A 73 1.83 9.93 12.33
CA LYS A 73 0.45 10.47 12.26
C LYS A 73 -0.40 9.71 11.23
N GLN A 74 0.17 9.45 10.05
CA GLN A 74 -0.51 8.70 9.00
C GLN A 74 -0.78 7.22 9.40
N LEU A 75 -0.03 6.65 10.36
CA LEU A 75 -0.27 5.27 10.82
C LEU A 75 -1.63 5.08 11.49
N THR A 76 -2.24 6.15 12.01
CA THR A 76 -3.59 6.13 12.61
C THR A 76 -4.63 5.72 11.58
N HIS A 77 -4.50 6.23 10.35
CA HIS A 77 -5.46 6.02 9.26
C HIS A 77 -5.07 4.89 8.31
N LEU A 78 -4.00 4.15 8.62
CA LEU A 78 -3.38 3.17 7.73
C LEU A 78 -4.32 2.11 7.17
N ARG A 79 -5.41 1.78 7.86
CA ARG A 79 -6.42 0.83 7.37
C ARG A 79 -7.23 1.37 6.18
N TYR A 80 -7.36 2.69 6.07
CA TYR A 80 -8.19 3.38 5.09
C TYR A 80 -7.38 3.92 3.91
N ILE A 81 -6.09 3.63 3.86
CA ILE A 81 -5.23 4.13 2.79
C ILE A 81 -5.47 3.32 1.53
N HIS A 82 -5.65 4.03 0.42
CA HIS A 82 -5.94 3.47 -0.91
C HIS A 82 -4.89 3.87 -1.95
N SER A 83 -4.11 4.90 -1.66
CA SER A 83 -3.09 5.44 -2.56
C SER A 83 -1.80 5.74 -1.79
N LEU A 84 -0.66 5.43 -2.41
CA LEU A 84 0.68 5.77 -1.96
C LEU A 84 1.20 6.91 -2.83
N ARG A 85 1.39 8.08 -2.24
CA ARG A 85 1.94 9.27 -2.89
C ARG A 85 3.41 9.42 -2.55
N ILE A 86 4.24 9.25 -3.57
CA ILE A 86 5.69 9.39 -3.50
C ILE A 86 6.03 10.80 -3.92
N VAL A 87 6.62 11.57 -3.01
CA VAL A 87 7.07 12.95 -3.22
C VAL A 87 8.59 13.01 -3.30
N ASN A 88 9.14 14.07 -3.92
CA ASN A 88 10.59 14.20 -4.11
C ASN A 88 11.32 14.23 -2.77
N ASN A 89 10.90 15.14 -1.90
CA ASN A 89 11.18 15.17 -0.48
C ASN A 89 9.89 15.54 0.28
N LEU A 90 9.88 15.37 1.60
CA LEU A 90 8.72 15.71 2.43
C LEU A 90 8.48 17.22 2.56
N GLU A 91 9.50 18.06 2.31
CA GLU A 91 9.45 19.51 2.51
C GLU A 91 8.89 20.26 1.30
N GLU A 92 9.34 19.93 0.08
CA GLU A 92 8.83 20.52 -1.18
C GLU A 92 7.48 19.92 -1.57
N GLY A 93 7.19 18.67 -1.15
CA GLY A 93 5.91 18.01 -1.39
C GLY A 93 5.56 17.75 -2.86
N GLN A 94 6.51 17.93 -3.77
CA GLN A 94 6.27 17.74 -5.20
C GLN A 94 6.02 16.25 -5.49
N LEU A 95 4.83 15.94 -6.03
CA LEU A 95 4.43 14.58 -6.37
C LEU A 95 5.31 14.03 -7.50
N VAL A 96 6.03 12.95 -7.21
CA VAL A 96 6.82 12.20 -8.20
C VAL A 96 5.98 11.09 -8.81
N LYS A 97 5.25 10.37 -7.95
CA LYS A 97 4.46 9.22 -8.39
C LYS A 97 3.32 8.94 -7.42
N GLU A 98 2.19 8.55 -7.98
CA GLU A 98 1.08 8.00 -7.20
C GLU A 98 0.86 6.54 -7.57
N VAL A 99 0.64 5.70 -6.57
CA VAL A 99 0.49 4.25 -6.73
C VAL A 99 -0.73 3.77 -5.95
N PRO A 100 -1.73 3.16 -6.60
CA PRO A 100 -2.87 2.58 -5.88
C PRO A 100 -2.41 1.37 -5.06
N VAL A 101 -2.94 1.25 -3.85
CA VAL A 101 -2.58 0.24 -2.87
C VAL A 101 -3.74 -0.74 -2.71
N ALA A 102 -3.48 -2.02 -2.94
CA ALA A 102 -4.46 -3.09 -2.75
C ALA A 102 -4.52 -3.54 -1.29
N LYS A 103 -3.34 -3.61 -0.65
CA LYS A 103 -3.21 -4.12 0.72
C LYS A 103 -2.02 -3.49 1.41
N ILE A 104 -2.16 -3.28 2.72
CA ILE A 104 -1.05 -2.84 3.58
C ILE A 104 -0.75 -3.95 4.58
N VAL A 105 0.53 -4.35 4.67
CA VAL A 105 1.00 -5.41 5.58
C VAL A 105 2.02 -4.82 6.53
N ARG A 106 1.79 -4.97 7.83
CA ARG A 106 2.75 -4.56 8.87
C ARG A 106 3.61 -5.76 9.26
N SER A 107 4.92 -5.55 9.31
CA SER A 107 5.90 -6.55 9.72
C SER A 107 6.91 -5.98 10.70
N LYS A 108 7.82 -6.83 11.19
CA LYS A 108 8.98 -6.39 11.98
C LYS A 108 9.96 -5.53 11.18
N ALA A 109 10.04 -5.74 9.86
CA ALA A 109 10.95 -4.99 9.00
C ALA A 109 10.40 -3.59 8.67
N GLY A 110 9.09 -3.46 8.55
CA GLY A 110 8.45 -2.25 8.08
C GLY A 110 7.01 -2.43 7.67
N ILE A 111 6.51 -1.42 6.97
CA ILE A 111 5.16 -1.37 6.42
C ILE A 111 5.26 -1.56 4.92
N TYR A 112 4.57 -2.58 4.43
CA TYR A 112 4.49 -2.93 3.02
C TYR A 112 3.22 -2.37 2.40
N PHE A 113 3.37 -1.73 1.26
CA PHE A 113 2.29 -1.23 0.42
C PHE A 113 2.24 -2.09 -0.84
N VAL A 114 1.31 -3.04 -0.87
CA VAL A 114 1.11 -3.94 -2.01
C VAL A 114 0.39 -3.17 -3.11
N VAL A 115 0.98 -3.14 -4.29
CA VAL A 115 0.50 -2.36 -5.42
C VAL A 115 -0.75 -3.02 -6.03
N ASP A 116 -1.80 -2.23 -6.20
CA ASP A 116 -3.00 -2.66 -6.91
C ASP A 116 -2.77 -2.67 -8.42
N ARG A 117 -2.48 -3.87 -8.95
CA ARG A 117 -2.22 -4.07 -10.38
C ARG A 117 -3.47 -3.93 -11.22
N GLU A 118 -4.62 -4.31 -10.70
CA GLU A 118 -5.89 -4.25 -11.43
C GLU A 118 -6.26 -2.78 -11.65
N ARG A 119 -6.17 -1.94 -10.61
CA ARG A 119 -6.40 -0.50 -10.77
C ARG A 119 -5.39 0.15 -11.71
N ILE A 120 -4.10 -0.22 -11.64
CA ILE A 120 -3.09 0.31 -12.58
C ILE A 120 -3.40 -0.08 -14.02
N THR A 121 -3.73 -1.35 -14.27
CA THR A 121 -4.01 -1.84 -15.63
C THR A 121 -5.31 -1.24 -16.16
N GLN A 122 -6.38 -1.15 -15.35
CA GLN A 122 -7.61 -0.46 -15.72
C GLN A 122 -7.37 1.01 -16.08
N SER A 123 -6.59 1.73 -15.26
CA SER A 123 -6.20 3.12 -15.53
C SER A 123 -5.44 3.25 -16.85
N TYR A 124 -4.54 2.31 -17.13
CA TYR A 124 -3.80 2.27 -18.38
C TYR A 124 -4.71 2.02 -19.59
N HIS A 125 -5.63 1.05 -19.50
CA HIS A 125 -6.59 0.77 -20.56
C HIS A 125 -7.54 1.95 -20.81
N GLN A 126 -8.03 2.62 -19.77
CA GLN A 126 -8.86 3.82 -19.91
C GLN A 126 -8.09 4.98 -20.56
N ARG A 127 -6.81 5.18 -20.20
CA ARG A 127 -5.95 6.18 -20.86
C ARG A 127 -5.68 5.81 -22.33
N LYS A 128 -5.45 4.53 -22.62
CA LYS A 128 -5.23 4.04 -23.99
C LYS A 128 -6.48 4.23 -24.85
N GLN A 129 -7.67 3.94 -24.32
CA GLN A 129 -8.94 4.18 -25.01
C GLN A 129 -9.24 5.67 -25.20
N ARG A 130 -8.93 6.53 -24.22
CA ARG A 130 -9.06 8.00 -24.38
C ARG A 130 -8.11 8.58 -25.43
N ASN A 131 -6.92 7.98 -25.58
CA ASN A 131 -5.94 8.41 -26.58
C ASN A 131 -6.16 7.76 -27.95
N GLN A 132 -7.07 6.78 -28.05
CA GLN A 132 -7.58 6.29 -29.32
C GLN A 132 -8.70 7.23 -29.77
N LEU A 133 -8.34 8.25 -30.55
CA LEU A 133 -9.29 9.05 -31.32
C LEU A 133 -10.19 8.10 -32.15
N PRO A 134 -11.50 8.39 -32.29
CA PRO A 134 -12.39 7.58 -33.11
C PRO A 134 -11.93 7.65 -34.56
N GLY A 135 -11.24 6.61 -35.02
CA GLY A 135 -10.80 6.50 -36.42
C GLY A 135 -9.42 5.85 -36.67
N VAL A 136 -8.60 5.59 -35.65
CA VAL A 136 -7.29 4.93 -35.86
C VAL A 136 -7.34 3.48 -35.37
N ILE A 137 -7.51 2.55 -36.31
CA ILE A 137 -7.31 1.12 -36.09
C ILE A 137 -5.81 0.92 -35.84
N ALA A 138 -5.42 0.77 -34.57
CA ALA A 138 -4.06 0.37 -34.22
C ALA A 138 -3.91 -1.15 -34.43
N GLU A 139 -3.61 -1.55 -35.67
CA GLU A 139 -2.94 -2.81 -35.93
C GLU A 139 -1.51 -2.71 -35.39
N GLU A 140 -1.26 -3.13 -34.15
CA GLU A 140 0.09 -3.50 -33.73
C GLU A 140 0.08 -4.87 -33.10
N ILE A 141 0.51 -5.78 -33.96
CA ILE A 141 0.85 -7.19 -33.80
C ILE A 141 1.68 -7.39 -32.52
N PHE A 142 1.14 -8.19 -31.60
CA PHE A 142 1.93 -8.80 -30.53
C PHE A 142 2.99 -9.72 -31.15
N ARG A 143 4.24 -9.27 -31.22
CA ARG A 143 5.40 -10.17 -31.32
C ARG A 143 5.82 -10.58 -29.92
N ASN A 144 5.53 -11.83 -29.59
CA ASN A 144 6.14 -12.57 -28.48
C ASN A 144 7.66 -12.67 -28.70
N TYR A 145 8.46 -12.24 -27.73
CA TYR A 145 9.77 -12.80 -27.40
C TYR A 145 10.00 -12.70 -25.90
#